data_AF-A0A1G9HWH6-F1
#
_entry.id   AF-A0A1G9HWH6-F1
#
_cell.length_a   1.000
_cell.length_b   1.000
_cell.length_c   1.000
_cell.angle_alpha   90.00
_cell.angle_beta   90.00
_cell.angle_gamma   90.00
#
_symmetry.space_group_name_H-M   'P 1'
#
loop_
_entity.id
_entity.type
_entity.pdbx_description
1 polymer ?
#
loop_
_entity_poly.entity_id
_entity_poly.type
_entity_poly.pdbx_seq_one_letter_code
_entity_poly.pdbx_strand_id
1 'polypeptide(L)'
;MDLDSAQIEERHGPLVTDRVRTALDLAAFESFEQGVTVFDHVLRPQPDNLAPLSREELDAGIDGNYTGAAARRIRTALKFADPASGSPGESVSRALMHRLGFQVPLLQVEIRDARGLVAFTDFDWPDEQLCGEFDGLVKYRKAEYLQGRTPAEALTDEKRREDRIRATGRRVIRWTWSELSNPRTFAAFLAAAGVPRQPLPSCLR
;
A
#
# COMPACT_ATOMS: atom_id res chain seq x y z
N MET A 1 -17.56 19.27 -22.92
CA MET A 1 -17.41 18.57 -21.62
C MET A 1 -18.78 18.67 -20.98
N ASP A 2 -19.54 17.59 -21.05
CA ASP A 2 -20.91 17.56 -20.54
C ASP A 2 -20.85 17.35 -19.03
N LEU A 3 -20.98 18.44 -18.27
CA LEU A 3 -20.92 18.41 -16.81
C LEU A 3 -22.19 17.80 -16.19
N ASP A 4 -23.27 17.65 -16.95
CA ASP A 4 -24.51 17.02 -16.46
C ASP A 4 -24.38 15.50 -16.30
N SER A 5 -23.37 14.91 -16.94
CA SER A 5 -22.98 13.49 -16.76
C SER A 5 -21.98 13.26 -15.62
N ALA A 6 -21.40 14.33 -15.06
CA ALA A 6 -20.43 14.24 -13.99
C ALA A 6 -21.16 14.16 -12.64
N GLN A 7 -20.98 13.06 -11.91
CA GLN A 7 -21.42 12.98 -10.51
C GLN A 7 -20.58 13.96 -9.68
N ILE A 8 -21.14 15.16 -9.47
CA ILE A 8 -20.50 16.28 -8.77
C ILE A 8 -21.20 16.58 -7.44
N GLU A 9 -20.41 16.93 -6.43
CA GLU A 9 -20.88 17.34 -5.12
C GLU A 9 -20.09 18.56 -4.62
N GLU A 10 -20.67 19.35 -3.71
CA GLU A 10 -19.97 20.47 -3.09
C GLU A 10 -19.23 20.00 -1.82
N ARG A 11 -17.92 20.24 -1.74
CA ARG A 11 -17.10 19.87 -0.58
C ARG A 11 -16.26 21.07 -0.14
N HIS A 12 -16.59 21.65 1.02
CA HIS A 12 -15.91 22.83 1.58
C HIS A 12 -15.92 24.09 0.66
N GLY A 13 -16.91 24.21 -0.23
CA GLY A 13 -17.09 25.36 -1.14
C GLY A 13 -16.88 25.06 -2.63
N PRO A 14 -15.87 24.29 -3.08
CA PRO A 14 -15.77 23.89 -4.49
C PRO A 14 -16.69 22.72 -4.85
N LEU A 15 -17.12 22.71 -6.12
CA LEU A 15 -17.69 21.52 -6.76
C LEU A 15 -16.55 20.55 -7.09
N VAL A 16 -16.70 19.31 -6.66
CA VAL A 16 -15.76 18.21 -6.87
C VAL A 16 -16.51 17.01 -7.44
N THR A 17 -15.80 16.08 -8.07
CA THR A 17 -16.36 14.76 -8.39
C THR A 17 -16.62 13.98 -7.11
N ASP A 18 -17.63 13.11 -7.13
CA ASP A 18 -17.86 12.20 -6.00
C ASP A 18 -16.68 11.23 -5.80
N ARG A 19 -16.71 10.48 -4.69
CA ARG A 19 -15.61 9.58 -4.32
C ARG A 19 -15.39 8.44 -5.32
N VAL A 20 -16.46 7.90 -5.90
CA VAL A 20 -16.38 6.81 -6.89
C VAL A 20 -15.71 7.36 -8.15
N ARG A 21 -16.24 8.44 -8.72
CA ARG A 21 -15.71 9.07 -9.92
C ARG A 21 -14.27 9.52 -9.74
N THR A 22 -13.94 10.14 -8.61
CA THR A 22 -12.56 10.55 -8.28
C THR A 22 -11.61 9.35 -8.27
N ALA A 23 -12.01 8.25 -7.63
CA ALA A 23 -11.17 7.05 -7.55
C ALA A 23 -10.96 6.41 -8.93
N LEU A 24 -12.03 6.32 -9.73
CA LEU A 24 -11.98 5.75 -11.08
C LEU A 24 -11.16 6.62 -12.04
N ASP A 25 -11.28 7.95 -11.97
CA ASP A 25 -10.49 8.87 -12.80
C ASP A 25 -9.00 8.78 -12.47
N LEU A 26 -8.65 8.76 -11.18
CA LEU A 26 -7.25 8.56 -10.77
C LEU A 26 -6.72 7.22 -11.29
N ALA A 27 -7.47 6.12 -11.14
CA ALA A 27 -7.04 4.82 -11.65
C ALA A 27 -7.00 4.72 -13.20
N ALA A 28 -7.82 5.52 -13.90
CA ALA A 28 -7.84 5.57 -15.35
C ALA A 28 -6.60 6.28 -15.91
N PHE A 29 -6.24 7.43 -15.33
CA PHE A 29 -5.31 8.39 -15.93
C PHE A 29 -3.95 8.46 -15.23
N GLU A 30 -3.83 8.07 -13.97
CA GLU A 30 -2.57 8.01 -13.25
C GLU A 30 -1.85 6.66 -13.41
N SER A 31 -0.66 6.52 -12.83
CA SER A 31 0.07 5.25 -12.82
C SER A 31 -0.71 4.12 -12.12
N PHE A 32 -0.33 2.87 -12.40
CA PHE A 32 -0.92 1.71 -11.74
C PHE A 32 -0.75 1.79 -10.22
N GLU A 33 0.42 2.21 -9.75
CA GLU A 33 0.75 2.39 -8.34
C GLU A 33 -0.15 3.44 -7.67
N GLN A 34 -0.41 4.56 -8.33
CA GLN A 34 -1.34 5.58 -7.84
C GLN A 34 -2.78 5.06 -7.82
N GLY A 35 -3.24 4.38 -8.87
CA GLY A 35 -4.58 3.77 -8.91
C GLY A 35 -4.79 2.77 -7.78
N VAL A 36 -3.82 1.89 -7.53
CA VAL A 36 -3.86 0.93 -6.40
C VAL A 36 -3.90 1.68 -5.07
N THR A 37 -3.07 2.71 -4.89
CA THR A 37 -3.03 3.50 -3.65
C THR A 37 -4.39 4.14 -3.34
N VAL A 38 -5.06 4.67 -4.36
CA VAL A 38 -6.39 5.26 -4.20
C VAL A 38 -7.43 4.18 -3.85
N PHE A 39 -7.38 3.02 -4.49
CA PHE A 39 -8.31 1.93 -4.18
C PHE A 39 -8.08 1.33 -2.79
N ASP A 40 -6.84 1.06 -2.38
CA ASP A 40 -6.50 0.61 -1.03
C ASP A 40 -7.07 1.58 0.02
N HIS A 41 -6.98 2.88 -0.27
CA HIS A 41 -7.57 3.91 0.57
C HIS A 41 -9.10 3.85 0.56
N VAL A 42 -9.79 3.99 -0.57
CA VAL A 42 -11.26 4.10 -0.54
C VAL A 42 -11.98 2.82 -0.09
N LEU A 43 -11.33 1.64 -0.19
CA LEU A 43 -11.86 0.35 0.25
C LEU A 43 -11.77 0.11 1.77
N ARG A 44 -11.06 0.96 2.53
CA ARG A 44 -10.93 0.83 3.99
C ARG A 44 -11.65 1.94 4.75
N PRO A 45 -12.00 1.73 6.04
CA PRO A 45 -12.56 2.78 6.88
C PRO A 45 -11.62 3.98 6.98
N GLN A 46 -12.18 5.19 6.84
CA GLN A 46 -11.40 6.42 6.86
C GLN A 46 -11.49 7.17 8.20
N PRO A 47 -10.43 7.89 8.61
CA PRO A 47 -10.41 8.63 9.89
C PRO A 47 -11.49 9.72 10.00
N ASP A 48 -12.02 10.20 8.88
CA ASP A 48 -13.04 11.23 8.78
C ASP A 48 -14.48 10.68 8.80
N ASN A 49 -14.64 9.42 9.22
CA ASN A 49 -15.91 8.67 9.23
C ASN A 49 -16.54 8.47 7.85
N LEU A 50 -15.80 8.65 6.75
CA LEU A 50 -16.30 8.24 5.44
C LEU A 50 -16.40 6.72 5.38
N ALA A 51 -17.58 6.23 4.98
CA ALA A 51 -17.80 4.81 4.78
C ALA A 51 -16.86 4.27 3.68
N PRO A 52 -16.32 3.06 3.83
CA PRO A 52 -15.60 2.40 2.74
C PRO A 52 -16.48 2.30 1.50
N LEU A 53 -15.90 2.49 0.32
CA LEU A 53 -16.55 2.10 -0.93
C LEU A 53 -16.45 0.58 -1.10
N SER A 54 -17.46 -0.03 -1.70
CA SER A 54 -17.44 -1.42 -2.12
C SER A 54 -16.79 -1.58 -3.50
N ARG A 55 -16.31 -2.79 -3.79
CA ARG A 55 -15.75 -3.10 -5.13
C ARG A 55 -16.84 -3.07 -6.18
N GLU A 56 -18.06 -3.44 -5.79
CA GLU A 56 -19.26 -3.46 -6.62
C GLU A 56 -19.66 -2.03 -7.04
N GLU A 57 -19.67 -1.07 -6.12
CA GLU A 57 -19.91 0.35 -6.43
C GLU A 57 -18.87 0.90 -7.39
N LEU A 58 -17.59 0.56 -7.17
CA LEU A 58 -16.49 0.99 -8.05
C LEU A 58 -16.59 0.36 -9.44
N ASP A 59 -16.89 -0.93 -9.56
CA ASP A 59 -17.02 -1.59 -10.87
C ASP A 59 -18.25 -1.10 -11.64
N ALA A 60 -19.36 -0.84 -10.96
CA ALA A 60 -20.56 -0.25 -11.55
C ALA A 60 -20.31 1.14 -12.14
N GLY A 61 -19.43 1.94 -11.54
CA GLY A 61 -19.06 3.27 -12.04
C GLY A 61 -18.24 3.28 -13.33
N ILE A 62 -17.73 2.12 -13.78
CA ILE A 62 -16.87 2.00 -14.97
C ILE A 62 -17.69 2.04 -16.27
N ASP A 63 -18.85 1.40 -16.28
CA ASP A 63 -19.56 1.11 -17.52
C ASP A 63 -20.16 2.37 -18.14
N GLY A 64 -19.92 2.57 -19.45
CA GLY A 64 -20.38 3.74 -20.20
C GLY A 64 -19.56 5.03 -20.00
N ASN A 65 -18.69 5.08 -19.00
CA ASN A 65 -17.97 6.29 -18.58
C ASN A 65 -16.51 6.38 -19.05
N TYR A 66 -15.94 5.25 -19.49
CA TYR A 66 -14.52 5.12 -19.82
C TYR A 66 -14.32 4.40 -21.15
N THR A 67 -13.21 4.71 -21.83
CA THR A 67 -12.77 3.90 -22.97
C THR A 67 -12.45 2.48 -22.50
N GLY A 68 -12.53 1.48 -23.40
CA GLY A 68 -12.19 0.10 -23.04
C GLY A 68 -10.75 -0.08 -22.50
N ALA A 69 -9.82 0.80 -22.90
CA ALA A 69 -8.46 0.81 -22.36
C ALA A 69 -8.43 1.33 -20.91
N ALA A 70 -9.09 2.46 -20.63
CA ALA A 70 -9.19 3.00 -19.28
C ALA A 70 -9.93 2.04 -18.33
N ALA A 71 -11.05 1.45 -18.77
CA ALA A 71 -11.78 0.45 -18.01
C ALA A 71 -10.91 -0.75 -17.61
N ARG A 72 -10.04 -1.24 -18.50
CA ARG A 72 -9.09 -2.31 -18.18
C ARG A 72 -8.05 -1.89 -17.14
N ARG A 73 -7.52 -0.66 -17.23
CA ARG A 73 -6.55 -0.12 -16.25
C ARG A 73 -7.18 -0.05 -14.86
N ILE A 74 -8.38 0.52 -14.79
CA ILE A 74 -9.19 0.60 -13.56
C ILE A 74 -9.37 -0.80 -12.96
N ARG A 75 -9.93 -1.76 -13.73
CA ARG A 75 -10.19 -3.12 -13.23
C ARG A 75 -8.92 -3.85 -12.80
N THR A 76 -7.80 -3.60 -13.47
CA THR A 76 -6.50 -4.19 -13.10
C THR A 76 -6.02 -3.65 -11.74
N ALA A 77 -6.06 -2.34 -11.53
CA ALA A 77 -5.72 -1.73 -10.25
C ALA A 77 -6.69 -2.15 -9.14
N LEU A 78 -8.00 -2.13 -9.42
CA LEU A 78 -9.03 -2.53 -8.47
C LEU A 78 -8.84 -3.99 -8.03
N LYS A 79 -8.63 -4.91 -8.98
CA LYS A 79 -8.37 -6.33 -8.66
C LYS A 79 -7.12 -6.53 -7.79
N PHE A 80 -6.10 -5.69 -7.97
CA PHE A 80 -4.88 -5.75 -7.17
C PHE A 80 -5.00 -5.04 -5.82
N ALA A 81 -5.96 -4.12 -5.65
CA ALA A 81 -6.12 -3.35 -4.43
C ALA A 81 -6.33 -4.23 -3.20
N ASP A 82 -5.79 -3.82 -2.06
CA ASP A 82 -5.87 -4.48 -0.76
C ASP A 82 -6.03 -3.40 0.35
N PRO A 83 -7.19 -3.34 1.03
CA PRO A 83 -7.44 -2.36 2.07
C PRO A 83 -6.56 -2.53 3.32
N ALA A 84 -5.81 -3.63 3.45
CA ALA A 84 -4.87 -3.84 4.55
C ALA A 84 -3.60 -2.97 4.45
N SER A 85 -3.34 -2.34 3.29
CA SER A 85 -2.24 -1.38 3.15
C SER A 85 -2.47 -0.16 4.05
N GLY A 86 -1.53 0.11 4.95
CA GLY A 86 -1.61 1.11 6.02
C GLY A 86 -1.37 2.54 5.54
N SER A 87 -0.58 2.72 4.48
CA SER A 87 -0.16 4.05 4.01
C SER A 87 0.05 4.10 2.49
N PRO A 88 0.10 5.31 1.89
CA PRO A 88 0.39 5.46 0.47
C PRO A 88 1.72 4.83 0.05
N GLY A 89 2.76 4.92 0.88
CA GLY A 89 4.05 4.33 0.56
C GLY A 89 4.01 2.80 0.61
N GLU A 90 3.18 2.22 1.47
CA GLU A 90 2.97 0.77 1.48
C GLU A 90 2.27 0.30 0.20
N SER A 91 1.20 1.00 -0.22
CA SER A 91 0.46 0.69 -1.46
C SER A 91 1.35 0.80 -2.69
N VAL A 92 2.13 1.88 -2.81
CA VAL A 92 3.08 2.06 -3.92
C VAL A 92 4.15 0.97 -3.89
N SER A 93 4.69 0.62 -2.72
CA SER A 93 5.68 -0.47 -2.59
C SER A 93 5.13 -1.78 -3.14
N ARG A 94 3.93 -2.17 -2.72
CA ARG A 94 3.28 -3.41 -3.13
C ARG A 94 2.98 -3.45 -4.62
N ALA A 95 2.42 -2.36 -5.15
CA ALA A 95 2.12 -2.23 -6.58
C ALA A 95 3.39 -2.27 -7.44
N LEU A 96 4.46 -1.63 -6.97
CA LEU A 96 5.75 -1.61 -7.67
C LEU A 96 6.45 -2.98 -7.59
N MET A 97 6.42 -3.66 -6.44
CA MET A 97 6.89 -5.05 -6.29
C MET A 97 6.22 -5.96 -7.32
N HIS A 98 4.89 -5.89 -7.41
CA HIS A 98 4.13 -6.68 -8.38
C HIS A 98 4.55 -6.38 -9.82
N ARG A 99 4.60 -5.09 -10.19
CA ARG A 99 4.97 -4.67 -11.55
C ARG A 99 6.41 -5.04 -11.91
N LEU A 100 7.31 -5.11 -10.92
CA LEU A 100 8.69 -5.56 -11.07
C LEU A 100 8.84 -7.08 -11.05
N GLY A 101 7.76 -7.85 -10.83
CA GLY A 101 7.76 -9.31 -10.82
C GLY A 101 8.27 -9.93 -9.51
N PHE A 102 8.22 -9.19 -8.40
CA PHE A 102 8.44 -9.74 -7.05
C PHE A 102 7.15 -10.32 -6.49
N GLN A 103 7.28 -11.35 -5.65
CA GLN A 103 6.15 -11.93 -4.94
C GLN A 103 5.48 -10.85 -4.09
N VAL A 104 4.16 -10.77 -4.22
CA VAL A 104 3.36 -9.84 -3.42
C VAL A 104 3.39 -10.35 -1.97
N PRO A 105 3.84 -9.53 -1.01
CA PRO A 105 3.89 -9.91 0.40
C PRO A 105 2.50 -10.07 1.01
N LEU A 106 2.43 -10.79 2.12
CA LEU A 106 1.30 -10.68 3.05
C LEU A 106 1.40 -9.35 3.80
N LEU A 107 0.26 -8.72 4.05
CA LEU A 107 0.20 -7.42 4.74
C LEU A 107 -0.25 -7.59 6.19
N GLN A 108 0.22 -6.68 7.05
CA GLN A 108 -0.20 -6.56 8.45
C GLN A 108 -0.12 -7.91 9.19
N VAL A 109 0.94 -8.69 8.94
CA VAL A 109 1.10 -10.01 9.54
C VAL A 109 1.53 -9.86 10.99
N GLU A 110 0.80 -10.54 11.86
CA GLU A 110 1.02 -10.55 13.30
C GLU A 110 2.24 -11.41 13.67
N ILE A 111 3.24 -10.78 14.29
CA ILE A 111 4.43 -11.46 14.81
C ILE A 111 4.33 -11.58 16.34
N ARG A 112 4.52 -12.81 16.84
CA ARG A 112 4.51 -13.15 18.28
C ARG A 112 5.82 -13.79 18.71
N ASP A 113 6.22 -13.53 19.95
CA ASP A 113 7.26 -14.27 20.67
C ASP A 113 6.69 -14.88 21.97
N ALA A 114 7.53 -15.52 22.78
CA ALA A 114 7.12 -16.11 24.06
C ALA A 114 6.54 -15.09 25.07
N ARG A 115 6.72 -13.78 24.84
CA ARG A 115 6.17 -12.69 25.67
C ARG A 115 4.87 -12.11 25.10
N GLY A 116 4.37 -12.65 23.99
CA GLY A 116 3.13 -12.22 23.35
C GLY A 116 3.35 -11.45 22.05
N LEU A 117 2.43 -10.54 21.73
CA LEU A 117 2.47 -9.73 20.51
C LEU A 117 3.77 -8.90 20.45
N VAL A 118 4.43 -8.92 19.31
CA VAL A 118 5.63 -8.12 19.02
C VAL A 118 5.27 -6.93 18.14
N ALA A 119 4.68 -7.19 16.97
CA ALA A 119 4.34 -6.19 15.97
C ALA A 119 3.34 -6.76 14.95
N PHE A 120 2.73 -5.86 14.18
CA PHE A 120 2.20 -6.15 12.85
C PHE A 120 3.20 -5.58 11.85
N THR A 121 3.60 -6.39 10.86
CA THR A 121 4.58 -6.00 9.84
C THR A 121 3.87 -5.44 8.61
N ASP A 122 4.44 -4.41 7.99
CA ASP A 122 3.87 -3.87 6.75
C ASP A 122 3.85 -4.94 5.65
N PHE A 123 4.93 -5.72 5.54
CA PHE A 123 5.13 -6.76 4.53
C PHE A 123 5.77 -8.01 5.13
N ASP A 124 5.23 -9.20 4.85
CA ASP A 124 5.82 -10.48 5.28
C ASP A 124 5.90 -11.47 4.10
N TRP A 125 7.05 -12.13 3.98
CA TRP A 125 7.30 -13.30 3.15
C TRP A 125 7.66 -14.46 4.08
N PRO A 126 6.67 -15.24 4.54
CA PRO A 126 6.86 -16.23 5.61
C PRO A 126 7.86 -17.33 5.24
N ASP A 127 7.82 -17.80 4.00
CA ASP A 127 8.65 -18.91 3.50
C ASP A 127 10.15 -18.53 3.49
N GLU A 128 10.45 -17.25 3.27
CA GLU A 128 11.80 -16.68 3.27
C GLU A 128 12.23 -16.13 4.65
N GLN A 129 11.35 -16.26 5.66
CA GLN A 129 11.54 -15.66 6.99
C GLN A 129 11.97 -14.18 6.87
N LEU A 130 11.28 -13.42 6.03
CA LEU A 130 11.63 -12.05 5.69
C LEU A 130 10.42 -11.14 5.91
N CYS A 131 10.62 -10.04 6.63
CA CYS A 131 9.64 -8.97 6.72
C CYS A 131 10.23 -7.65 6.25
N GLY A 132 9.36 -6.82 5.67
CA GLY A 132 9.66 -5.50 5.14
C GLY A 132 8.86 -4.43 5.86
N GLU A 133 9.49 -3.28 6.08
CA GLU A 133 8.82 -2.10 6.64
C GLU A 133 9.05 -0.90 5.72
N PHE A 134 7.98 -0.14 5.46
CA PHE A 134 8.09 1.13 4.76
C PHE A 134 8.15 2.28 5.77
N ASP A 135 9.34 2.87 5.91
CA ASP A 135 9.56 4.00 6.79
C ASP A 135 9.39 5.31 6.01
N GLY A 136 8.20 5.91 6.15
CA GLY A 136 8.03 7.31 5.79
C GLY A 136 9.00 8.18 6.61
N LEU A 137 9.86 8.95 5.93
CA LEU A 137 10.89 9.85 6.49
C LEU A 137 10.43 10.79 7.62
N VAL A 138 9.12 10.89 7.85
CA VAL A 138 8.45 11.85 8.74
C VAL A 138 8.16 11.28 10.14
N LYS A 139 8.19 9.95 10.36
CA LYS A 139 7.79 9.35 11.64
C LYS A 139 8.71 9.70 12.83
N TYR A 140 9.96 10.10 12.60
CA TYR A 140 10.94 10.32 13.67
C TYR A 140 11.08 11.77 14.18
N ARG A 141 10.46 12.74 13.52
CA ARG A 141 10.71 14.17 13.81
C ARG A 141 9.54 14.93 14.43
N LYS A 142 8.34 14.36 14.47
CA LYS A 142 7.17 15.05 15.01
C LYS A 142 6.81 14.53 16.39
N ALA A 143 6.60 15.45 17.33
CA ALA A 143 6.24 15.15 18.72
C ALA A 143 4.94 14.33 18.85
N GLU A 144 4.04 14.44 17.86
CA GLU A 144 2.78 13.67 17.79
C GLU A 144 2.99 12.14 17.76
N TYR A 145 4.11 11.65 17.20
CA TYR A 145 4.43 10.21 17.15
C TYR A 145 5.18 9.71 18.39
N LEU A 146 5.68 10.61 19.23
CA LEU A 146 6.44 10.23 20.40
C LEU A 146 5.53 9.74 21.54
N GLN A 147 4.23 10.05 21.51
CA GLN A 147 3.26 9.62 22.53
C GLN A 147 3.74 9.89 23.97
N GLY A 148 4.37 11.05 24.19
CA GLY A 148 4.93 11.45 25.49
C GLY A 148 6.34 10.92 25.80
N ARG A 149 6.94 10.14 24.90
CA ARG A 149 8.33 9.64 25.01
C ARG A 149 9.33 10.67 24.48
N THR A 150 10.58 10.53 24.88
CA THR A 150 11.69 11.21 24.22
C THR A 150 12.05 10.50 22.90
N PRO A 151 12.67 11.19 21.92
CA PRO A 151 13.19 10.54 20.72
C PRO A 151 14.13 9.37 21.02
N ALA A 152 14.93 9.45 22.09
CA ALA A 152 15.85 8.38 22.49
C ALA A 152 15.12 7.13 22.99
N GLU A 153 14.04 7.30 23.77
CA GLU A 153 13.20 6.19 24.21
C GLU A 153 12.47 5.53 23.03
N ALA A 154 11.91 6.33 22.11
CA ALA A 154 11.26 5.80 20.92
C ALA A 154 12.20 4.97 20.05
N LEU A 155 13.45 5.42 19.86
CA LEU A 155 14.48 4.66 19.15
C LEU A 155 14.86 3.37 19.89
N THR A 156 14.93 3.42 21.22
CA THR A 156 15.26 2.24 22.05
C THR A 156 14.15 1.19 21.97
N ASP A 157 12.89 1.60 22.03
CA ASP A 157 11.75 0.72 21.93
C ASP A 157 11.64 0.12 20.53
N GLU A 158 11.90 0.91 19.47
CA GLU A 158 11.94 0.40 18.10
C GLU A 158 13.04 -0.65 17.92
N LYS A 159 14.24 -0.39 18.45
CA LYS A 159 15.34 -1.37 18.42
C LYS A 159 14.97 -2.66 19.16
N ARG A 160 14.40 -2.56 20.36
CA ARG A 160 13.94 -3.73 21.13
C ARG A 160 12.85 -4.52 20.40
N ARG A 161 11.95 -3.83 19.71
CA ARG A 161 10.90 -4.44 18.88
C ARG A 161 11.51 -5.19 17.71
N GLU A 162 12.46 -4.59 17.01
CA GLU A 162 13.16 -5.25 15.90
C GLU A 162 13.96 -6.46 16.39
N ASP A 163 14.68 -6.36 17.52
CA ASP A 163 15.39 -7.49 18.12
C ASP A 163 14.44 -8.65 18.45
N ARG A 164 13.20 -8.36 18.89
CA ARG A 164 12.15 -9.36 19.11
C ARG A 164 11.68 -10.01 17.83
N ILE A 165 11.50 -9.25 16.76
CA ILE A 165 11.14 -9.81 15.44
C ILE A 165 12.28 -10.73 14.96
N ARG A 166 13.54 -10.28 15.06
CA ARG A 166 14.71 -11.06 14.67
C ARG A 166 14.87 -12.35 15.47
N ALA A 167 14.54 -12.32 16.77
CA ALA A 167 14.54 -13.52 17.61
C ALA A 167 13.54 -14.60 17.16
N THR A 168 12.57 -14.27 16.29
CA THR A 168 11.67 -15.28 15.66
C THR A 168 12.31 -16.00 14.47
N GLY A 169 13.56 -15.68 14.12
CA GLY A 169 14.26 -16.16 12.93
C GLY A 169 14.08 -15.28 11.70
N ARG A 170 13.22 -14.26 11.78
CA ARG A 170 12.97 -13.34 10.67
C ARG A 170 14.10 -12.35 10.44
N ARG A 171 14.39 -12.07 9.17
CA ARG A 171 15.18 -10.91 8.75
C ARG A 171 14.25 -9.73 8.52
N VAL A 172 14.69 -8.53 8.90
CA VAL A 172 13.95 -7.29 8.68
C VAL A 172 14.71 -6.44 7.65
N ILE A 173 14.01 -6.02 6.59
CA ILE A 173 14.48 -5.04 5.61
C ILE A 173 13.61 -3.79 5.65
N ARG A 174 14.19 -2.62 5.41
CA ARG A 174 13.47 -1.35 5.50
C ARG A 174 13.87 -0.47 4.34
N TRP A 175 12.92 0.28 3.82
CA TRP A 175 13.16 1.24 2.75
C TRP A 175 12.31 2.48 2.96
N THR A 176 12.71 3.55 2.31
CA THR A 176 12.00 4.82 2.34
C THR A 176 11.65 5.26 0.93
N TRP A 177 11.15 6.49 0.79
CA TRP A 177 10.95 7.12 -0.51
C TRP A 177 12.23 7.17 -1.37
N SER A 178 13.43 7.13 -0.77
CA SER A 178 14.69 7.09 -1.53
C SER A 178 14.75 5.89 -2.47
N GLU A 179 14.50 4.68 -1.97
CA GLU A 179 14.53 3.47 -2.79
C GLU A 179 13.33 3.43 -3.75
N LEU A 180 12.14 3.78 -3.25
CA LEU A 180 10.87 3.76 -4.01
C LEU A 180 10.84 4.72 -5.20
N SER A 181 11.50 5.86 -5.10
CA SER A 181 11.47 6.91 -6.13
C SER A 181 12.01 6.45 -7.49
N ASN A 182 12.84 5.39 -7.51
CA ASN A 182 13.39 4.82 -8.72
C ASN A 182 13.12 3.30 -8.78
N PRO A 183 12.28 2.83 -9.72
CA PRO A 183 11.96 1.41 -9.86
C PRO A 183 13.17 0.48 -9.99
N ARG A 184 14.26 0.94 -10.62
CA ARG A 184 15.49 0.12 -10.76
C ARG A 184 16.23 0.00 -9.43
N THR A 185 16.33 1.10 -8.68
CA THR A 185 16.93 1.12 -7.34
C THR A 185 16.14 0.21 -6.41
N PHE A 186 14.81 0.33 -6.41
CA PHE A 186 13.96 -0.54 -5.59
C PHE A 186 14.09 -2.01 -5.98
N ALA A 187 14.07 -2.34 -7.28
CA ALA A 187 14.28 -3.70 -7.75
C ALA A 187 15.64 -4.28 -7.30
N ALA A 188 16.72 -3.49 -7.41
CA ALA A 188 18.04 -3.91 -6.98
C ALA A 188 18.11 -4.13 -5.46
N PHE A 189 17.49 -3.24 -4.69
CA PHE A 189 17.36 -3.37 -3.24
C PHE A 189 16.62 -4.65 -2.84
N LEU A 190 15.43 -4.90 -3.41
CA LEU A 190 14.62 -6.09 -3.12
C LEU A 190 15.37 -7.38 -3.50
N ALA A 191 16.05 -7.39 -4.65
CA ALA A 191 16.85 -8.53 -5.08
C ALA A 191 18.03 -8.81 -4.13
N ALA A 192 18.77 -7.77 -3.72
CA ALA A 192 19.87 -7.91 -2.77
C ALA A 192 19.39 -8.36 -1.38
N ALA A 193 18.17 -7.98 -0.99
CA ALA A 193 17.51 -8.43 0.23
C ALA A 193 17.03 -9.88 0.18
N GLY A 194 16.99 -10.50 -1.00
CA GLY A 194 16.49 -11.86 -1.21
C GLY A 194 14.97 -11.94 -1.21
N VAL A 195 14.27 -10.87 -1.61
CA VAL A 195 12.81 -10.91 -1.81
C VAL A 195 12.50 -11.83 -2.99
N PRO A 196 11.60 -12.81 -2.83
CA PRO A 196 11.32 -13.80 -3.86
C PRO A 196 10.66 -13.15 -5.09
N ARG A 197 10.92 -13.75 -6.26
CA ARG A 197 10.23 -13.39 -7.51
C ARG A 197 8.89 -14.12 -7.57
N GLN A 198 7.90 -13.51 -8.22
CA GLN A 198 6.71 -14.29 -8.59
C GLN A 198 7.16 -15.43 -9.49
N PRO A 199 6.76 -16.69 -9.20
CA PRO A 199 6.95 -17.74 -10.16
C PRO A 199 6.26 -17.29 -11.44
N LEU A 200 7.01 -17.23 -12.54
CA LEU A 200 6.38 -17.10 -13.84
C LEU A 200 5.37 -18.24 -13.92
N PRO A 201 4.11 -18.00 -14.35
CA PRO A 201 3.27 -19.11 -14.74
C PRO A 201 4.08 -19.84 -15.78
N SER A 202 4.65 -20.98 -15.37
CA SER A 202 5.44 -21.80 -16.26
C SER A 202 4.56 -22.07 -17.46
N CYS A 203 5.18 -22.24 -18.62
CA CYS A 203 4.61 -23.09 -19.63
C CYS A 203 4.31 -24.44 -18.95
N LEU A 204 3.14 -24.55 -18.32
CA LEU A 204 2.54 -25.80 -17.86
C LEU A 204 2.22 -26.53 -19.16
N ARG A 205 3.21 -27.27 -19.65
CA ARG A 205 3.04 -28.36 -20.61
C ARG A 205 3.22 -29.66 -19.87
#